data_AF-A0A2V9V001-F1
#
_entry.id   AF-A0A2V9V001-F1
#
_cell.length_a   1.000
_cell.length_b   1.000
_cell.length_c   1.000
_cell.angle_alpha   90.00
_cell.angle_beta   90.00
_cell.angle_gamma   90.00
#
_symmetry.space_group_name_H-M   'P 1'
#
loop_
_entity.id
_entity.type
_entity.pdbx_description
1 polymer ?
#
loop_
_entity_poly.entity_id
_entity_poly.type
_entity_poly.pdbx_seq_one_letter_code
_entity_poly.pdbx_strand_id
1 'polypeptide(L)'
;MNKGKIVKVLGPVVDVEFPEALPGIYNALTCEYKVQNEPAKITLEVQQHLGANWVRAISMSGTEGLKRGFEVTDNGAPISMPVGEGVMGRVFDVTGNPVDERGPVKAEKYYPIHRPAPPLVDQSTSPQLLPTGIKVIDLICPFLKGGKVGAFGGAGVGKTVVIMELINNIAKLHGGVSVF
;
A
#
# COMPACT_ATOMS: atom_id res chain seq x y z
N MET A 1 6.49 -23.96 -6.02
CA MET A 1 6.84 -22.56 -5.71
C MET A 1 7.76 -22.09 -6.79
N ASN A 2 7.36 -21.07 -7.54
CA ASN A 2 8.17 -20.52 -8.62
C ASN A 2 9.31 -19.70 -8.01
N LYS A 3 10.55 -20.04 -8.35
CA LYS A 3 11.76 -19.45 -7.78
C LYS A 3 12.61 -18.79 -8.86
N GLY A 4 13.16 -17.65 -8.51
CA GLY A 4 14.05 -16.87 -9.36
C GLY A 4 15.33 -16.47 -8.64
N LYS A 5 16.24 -15.83 -9.36
CA LYS A 5 17.50 -15.32 -8.83
C LYS A 5 17.70 -13.86 -9.20
N ILE A 6 18.22 -13.08 -8.26
CA ILE A 6 18.55 -11.67 -8.51
C ILE A 6 19.68 -11.58 -9.53
N VAL A 7 19.47 -10.86 -10.62
CA VAL A 7 20.51 -10.62 -11.64
C VAL A 7 21.09 -9.22 -11.52
N LYS A 8 20.28 -8.24 -11.10
CA LYS A 8 20.70 -6.83 -11.00
C LYS A 8 20.01 -6.12 -9.86
N VAL A 9 20.75 -5.22 -9.20
CA VAL A 9 20.23 -4.31 -8.16
C VAL A 9 20.70 -2.89 -8.52
N LEU A 10 19.76 -1.97 -8.67
CA LEU A 10 19.96 -0.56 -9.02
C LEU A 10 19.12 0.32 -8.10
N GLY A 11 19.67 0.66 -6.93
CA GLY A 11 18.89 1.31 -5.87
C GLY A 11 17.64 0.47 -5.54
N PRO A 12 16.42 1.04 -5.53
CA PRO A 12 15.20 0.29 -5.23
C PRO A 12 14.75 -0.64 -6.36
N VAL A 13 15.37 -0.59 -7.55
CA VAL A 13 14.99 -1.41 -8.70
C VAL A 13 15.82 -2.69 -8.72
N VAL A 14 15.15 -3.83 -8.74
CA VAL A 14 15.76 -5.17 -8.71
C VAL A 14 15.30 -5.95 -9.92
N ASP A 15 16.23 -6.42 -10.76
CA ASP A 15 15.92 -7.33 -11.86
C ASP A 15 16.15 -8.77 -11.40
N VAL A 16 15.15 -9.63 -11.60
CA VAL A 16 15.12 -11.04 -11.14
C VAL A 16 14.84 -11.94 -12.33
N GLU A 17 15.62 -13.00 -12.49
CA GLU A 17 15.43 -14.04 -13.49
C GLU A 17 14.61 -15.20 -12.93
N PHE A 18 13.55 -15.61 -13.63
CA PHE A 18 12.72 -16.76 -13.29
C PHE A 18 12.78 -17.82 -14.40
N PRO A 19 13.57 -18.89 -14.24
CA PRO A 19 13.83 -19.86 -15.32
C PRO A 19 12.59 -20.63 -15.79
N GLU A 20 11.64 -20.89 -14.89
CA GLU A 20 10.47 -21.73 -15.17
C GLU A 20 9.28 -20.92 -15.70
N ALA A 21 8.83 -19.93 -14.93
CA ALA A 21 7.66 -19.13 -15.26
C ALA A 21 7.85 -17.68 -14.81
N LEU A 22 7.45 -16.72 -15.65
CA LEU A 22 7.45 -15.31 -15.27
C LEU A 22 6.29 -15.00 -14.31
N PRO A 23 6.56 -14.41 -13.13
CA PRO A 23 5.51 -13.92 -12.24
C PRO A 23 4.65 -12.86 -12.92
N GLY A 24 3.38 -12.76 -12.53
CA GLY A 24 2.48 -11.72 -13.04
C GLY A 24 2.98 -10.30 -12.71
N ILE A 25 2.61 -9.32 -13.53
CA ILE A 25 2.78 -7.91 -13.14
C ILE A 25 1.96 -7.68 -11.86
N TYR A 26 2.53 -6.93 -10.92
CA TYR A 26 2.05 -6.69 -9.57
C TYR A 26 2.13 -7.86 -8.60
N ASN A 27 2.68 -9.01 -8.98
CA ASN A 27 2.94 -10.07 -8.01
C ASN A 27 3.99 -9.62 -6.98
N ALA A 28 3.75 -9.96 -5.72
CA ALA A 28 4.72 -9.84 -4.67
C ALA A 28 5.76 -10.97 -4.78
N LEU A 29 7.02 -10.60 -4.68
CA LEU A 29 8.14 -11.51 -4.56
C LEU A 29 8.77 -11.36 -3.18
N THR A 30 9.26 -12.46 -2.62
CA THR A 30 9.93 -12.48 -1.32
C THR A 30 11.35 -12.99 -1.47
N CYS A 31 12.31 -12.25 -0.94
CA CYS A 31 13.69 -12.69 -0.82
C CYS A 31 14.05 -12.75 0.66
N GLU A 32 14.47 -13.94 1.12
CA GLU A 32 14.98 -14.16 2.46
C GLU A 32 16.51 -14.25 2.38
N TYR A 33 17.20 -13.46 3.21
CA TYR A 33 18.66 -13.38 3.20
C TYR A 33 19.18 -13.11 4.62
N LYS A 34 20.50 -13.07 4.77
CA LYS A 34 21.14 -12.77 6.05
C LYS A 34 21.94 -11.48 5.96
N VAL A 35 21.70 -10.57 6.90
CA VAL A 35 22.51 -9.36 7.12
C VAL A 35 23.22 -9.54 8.44
N GLN A 36 24.55 -9.57 8.46
CA GLN A 36 25.34 -9.77 9.69
C GLN A 36 24.91 -11.02 10.51
N ASN A 37 24.55 -12.11 9.82
CA ASN A 37 23.98 -13.35 10.39
C ASN A 37 22.55 -13.26 10.95
N GLU A 38 21.89 -12.10 10.90
CA GLU A 38 20.47 -11.96 11.25
C GLU A 38 19.57 -12.23 10.03
N PRO A 39 18.45 -12.95 10.20
CA PRO A 39 17.51 -13.18 9.11
C PRO A 39 16.83 -11.88 8.72
N ALA A 40 16.88 -11.56 7.43
CA ALA A 40 16.23 -10.42 6.82
C ALA A 40 15.28 -10.91 5.72
N LYS A 41 14.14 -10.23 5.59
CA LYS A 41 13.14 -10.50 4.56
C LYS A 41 12.84 -9.19 3.84
N ILE A 42 12.86 -9.24 2.52
CA ILE A 42 12.49 -8.12 1.66
C ILE A 42 11.37 -8.53 0.71
N THR A 43 10.40 -7.64 0.57
CA THR A 43 9.30 -7.78 -0.39
C THR A 43 9.61 -6.91 -1.60
N LEU A 44 9.51 -7.50 -2.78
CA LEU A 44 9.62 -6.81 -4.06
C LEU A 44 8.27 -6.91 -4.78
N GLU A 45 7.90 -5.93 -5.61
CA GLU A 45 6.72 -6.00 -6.47
C GLU A 45 7.13 -5.94 -7.93
N VAL A 46 6.68 -6.91 -8.73
CA VAL A 46 6.95 -6.94 -10.17
C VAL A 46 6.24 -5.78 -10.87
N GLN A 47 6.99 -4.96 -11.61
CA GLN A 47 6.45 -3.83 -12.38
C GLN A 47 6.45 -4.09 -13.88
N GLN A 48 7.40 -4.89 -14.37
CA GLN A 48 7.60 -5.06 -15.81
C GLN A 48 8.26 -6.40 -16.13
N HIS A 49 7.92 -6.96 -17.29
CA HIS A 49 8.67 -8.06 -17.91
C HIS A 49 9.68 -7.50 -18.91
N LEU A 50 10.96 -7.86 -18.77
CA LEU A 50 12.04 -7.33 -19.61
C LEU A 50 12.37 -8.24 -20.80
N GLY A 51 11.81 -9.46 -20.83
CA GLY A 51 12.21 -10.53 -21.76
C GLY A 51 13.34 -11.39 -21.17
N ALA A 52 13.74 -12.44 -21.89
CA ALA A 52 14.77 -13.39 -21.45
C ALA A 52 14.52 -13.96 -20.04
N ASN A 53 13.25 -14.23 -19.69
CA ASN A 53 12.84 -14.71 -18.37
C ASN A 53 13.15 -13.75 -17.21
N TRP A 54 13.34 -12.46 -17.48
CA TRP A 54 13.59 -11.45 -16.46
C TRP A 54 12.35 -10.62 -16.16
N VAL A 55 12.18 -10.33 -14.88
CA VAL A 55 11.25 -9.32 -14.38
C VAL A 55 12.01 -8.18 -13.74
N ARG A 56 11.47 -6.98 -13.87
CA ARG A 56 11.87 -5.81 -13.09
C ARG A 56 10.90 -5.64 -11.94
N ALA A 57 11.43 -5.62 -10.74
CA ALA A 57 10.68 -5.40 -9.51
C ALA A 57 11.16 -4.15 -8.78
N ILE A 58 10.28 -3.57 -7.97
CA ILE A 58 10.61 -2.47 -7.05
C ILE A 58 10.61 -3.02 -5.63
N SER A 59 11.63 -2.67 -4.86
CA SER A 59 11.74 -3.00 -3.46
C SER A 59 10.84 -2.14 -2.57
N MET A 60 10.16 -2.79 -1.62
CA MET A 60 9.32 -2.12 -0.61
C MET A 60 10.11 -1.66 0.63
N SER A 61 11.37 -2.06 0.74
CA SER A 61 12.29 -1.62 1.80
C SER A 61 13.71 -1.36 1.25
N GLY A 62 14.63 -0.96 2.11
CA GLY A 62 16.03 -0.74 1.75
C GLY A 62 16.67 -1.98 1.13
N THR A 63 17.44 -1.79 0.05
CA THR A 63 18.12 -2.86 -0.70
C THR A 63 19.55 -3.11 -0.23
N GLU A 64 19.95 -2.56 0.91
CA GLU A 64 21.28 -2.73 1.47
C GLU A 64 21.55 -4.20 1.78
N GLY A 65 22.72 -4.68 1.35
CA GLY A 65 23.12 -6.08 1.53
C GLY A 65 22.48 -7.06 0.55
N LEU A 66 21.59 -6.63 -0.33
CA LEU A 66 21.02 -7.45 -1.40
C LEU A 66 22.09 -7.74 -2.47
N LYS A 67 22.24 -9.01 -2.84
CA LYS A 67 23.29 -9.45 -3.79
C LYS A 67 22.70 -10.24 -4.95
N ARG A 68 23.42 -10.23 -6.06
CA ARG A 68 23.13 -11.10 -7.20
C ARG A 68 23.22 -12.58 -6.79
N GLY A 69 22.37 -13.40 -7.39
CA GLY A 69 22.27 -14.83 -7.11
C GLY A 69 21.41 -15.19 -5.91
N PHE A 70 20.94 -14.21 -5.12
CA PHE A 70 19.99 -14.49 -4.04
C PHE A 70 18.68 -15.04 -4.61
N GLU A 71 18.13 -16.02 -3.90
CA GLU A 71 16.90 -16.69 -4.28
C GLU A 71 15.69 -15.80 -3.95
N VAL A 72 14.80 -15.67 -4.93
CA VAL A 72 13.57 -14.91 -4.83
C VAL A 72 12.41 -15.87 -5.07
N THR A 73 11.41 -15.85 -4.19
CA THR A 73 10.20 -16.66 -4.33
C THR A 73 9.06 -15.79 -4.84
N ASP A 74 8.35 -16.25 -5.86
CA ASP A 74 7.09 -15.65 -6.31
C ASP A 74 5.94 -16.10 -5.41
N ASN A 75 5.23 -15.14 -4.82
CA ASN A 75 4.09 -15.42 -3.94
C ASN A 75 2.81 -15.75 -4.73
N GLY A 76 2.82 -15.58 -6.06
CA GLY A 76 1.70 -15.88 -6.95
C GLY A 76 0.53 -14.89 -6.87
N ALA A 77 0.64 -13.87 -6.01
CA ALA A 77 -0.40 -12.87 -5.79
C ALA A 77 0.22 -11.50 -5.47
N PRO A 78 -0.54 -10.39 -5.64
CA PRO A 78 -0.09 -9.07 -5.24
C PRO A 78 0.11 -8.92 -3.74
N ILE A 79 0.83 -7.86 -3.35
CA ILE A 79 0.88 -7.42 -1.96
C ILE A 79 -0.55 -7.24 -1.45
N SER A 80 -0.83 -7.80 -0.28
CA SER A 80 -2.17 -7.85 0.28
C SER A 80 -2.19 -7.30 1.70
N MET A 81 -3.16 -6.43 1.96
CA MET A 81 -3.36 -5.77 3.25
C MET A 81 -4.40 -6.50 4.09
N PRO A 82 -4.21 -6.63 5.42
CA PRO A 82 -5.27 -7.07 6.31
C PRO A 82 -6.44 -6.07 6.26
N VAL A 83 -7.67 -6.56 6.34
CA VAL A 83 -8.88 -5.74 6.39
C VAL A 83 -9.87 -6.26 7.44
N GLY A 84 -10.81 -5.40 7.85
CA GLY A 84 -11.82 -5.70 8.86
C GLY A 84 -11.55 -4.98 10.19
N GLU A 85 -12.28 -5.32 11.25
CA GLU A 85 -12.23 -4.57 12.51
C GLU A 85 -10.88 -4.67 13.23
N GLY A 86 -10.12 -5.76 13.02
CA GLY A 86 -8.82 -5.97 13.67
C GLY A 86 -7.74 -4.94 13.30
N VAL A 87 -7.93 -4.18 12.22
CA VAL A 87 -7.00 -3.15 11.76
C VAL A 87 -7.23 -1.79 12.42
N MET A 88 -8.32 -1.63 13.16
CA MET A 88 -8.71 -0.36 13.77
C MET A 88 -7.67 0.11 14.80
N GLY A 89 -7.17 1.33 14.62
CA GLY A 89 -6.16 1.92 15.53
C GLY A 89 -4.80 1.23 15.49
N ARG A 90 -4.52 0.47 14.43
CA ARG A 90 -3.22 -0.16 14.16
C ARG A 90 -2.46 0.66 13.11
N VAL A 91 -1.14 0.55 13.11
CA VAL A 91 -0.27 1.16 12.09
C VAL A 91 0.39 0.06 11.28
N PHE A 92 0.34 0.16 9.95
CA PHE A 92 0.88 -0.82 9.03
C PHE A 92 1.93 -0.22 8.10
N ASP A 93 2.91 -1.04 7.72
CA ASP A 93 3.75 -0.72 6.56
C ASP A 93 3.04 -1.01 5.23
N VAL A 94 3.66 -0.63 4.12
CA VAL A 94 3.11 -0.81 2.77
C VAL A 94 2.87 -2.28 2.38
N THR A 95 3.51 -3.22 3.09
CA THR A 95 3.36 -4.67 2.86
C THR A 95 2.32 -5.33 3.77
N GLY A 96 1.67 -4.55 4.64
CA GLY A 96 0.63 -5.01 5.54
C GLY A 96 1.13 -5.58 6.87
N ASN A 97 2.40 -5.40 7.21
CA ASN A 97 2.89 -5.78 8.54
C ASN A 97 2.57 -4.69 9.56
N PRO A 98 2.13 -5.05 10.79
CA PRO A 98 1.96 -4.08 11.85
C PRO A 98 3.32 -3.54 12.33
N VAL A 99 3.45 -2.22 12.43
CA VAL A 99 4.68 -1.52 12.86
C VAL A 99 4.49 -0.74 14.17
N ASP A 100 3.39 -0.98 14.88
CA ASP A 100 3.00 -0.29 16.11
C ASP A 100 3.44 -0.99 17.39
N GLU A 101 4.21 -2.07 17.31
CA GLU A 101 4.68 -2.88 18.45
C GLU A 101 3.56 -3.51 19.31
N ARG A 102 2.30 -3.52 18.84
CA ARG A 102 1.14 -4.08 19.58
C ARG A 102 0.89 -5.56 19.28
N GLY A 103 1.90 -6.27 18.79
CA GLY A 103 1.82 -7.67 18.38
C GLY A 103 1.05 -7.90 17.07
N PRO A 104 0.74 -9.15 16.70
CA PRO A 104 0.09 -9.46 15.43
C PRO A 104 -1.35 -8.94 15.37
N VAL A 105 -1.82 -8.66 14.16
CA VAL A 105 -3.22 -8.28 13.88
C VAL A 105 -4.02 -9.54 13.55
N LYS A 106 -5.18 -9.69 14.18
CA LYS A 106 -6.15 -10.72 13.79
C LYS A 106 -6.98 -10.16 12.63
N ALA A 107 -6.75 -10.68 11.43
CA ALA A 107 -7.53 -10.35 10.24
C ALA A 107 -8.10 -11.64 9.62
N GLU A 108 -9.39 -11.62 9.31
CA GLU A 108 -10.06 -12.74 8.63
C GLU A 108 -9.91 -12.67 7.11
N LYS A 109 -9.62 -11.48 6.59
CA LYS A 109 -9.57 -11.19 5.16
C LYS A 109 -8.35 -10.35 4.84
N TYR A 110 -7.80 -10.60 3.66
CA TYR A 110 -6.71 -9.84 3.07
C TYR A 110 -7.12 -9.41 1.68
N TYR A 111 -6.96 -8.12 1.36
CA TYR A 111 -7.27 -7.58 0.04
C TYR A 111 -5.99 -7.15 -0.68
N PRO A 112 -5.85 -7.45 -1.99
CA PRO A 112 -4.72 -6.99 -2.77
C PRO A 112 -4.76 -5.47 -2.92
N ILE A 113 -3.59 -4.82 -2.90
CA ILE A 113 -3.48 -3.37 -3.07
C ILE A 113 -3.77 -2.92 -4.52
N HIS A 114 -3.58 -3.82 -5.48
CA HIS A 114 -3.91 -3.60 -6.89
C HIS A 114 -5.30 -4.16 -7.20
N ARG A 115 -6.26 -3.29 -7.50
CA ARG A 115 -7.63 -3.66 -7.86
C ARG A 115 -8.15 -2.72 -8.96
N PRO A 116 -8.99 -3.22 -9.88
CA PRO A 116 -9.63 -2.36 -10.87
C PRO A 116 -10.51 -1.32 -10.18
N ALA A 117 -10.63 -0.15 -10.83
CA ALA A 117 -11.58 0.86 -10.40
C ALA A 117 -13.03 0.33 -10.52
N PRO A 118 -13.98 0.87 -9.71
CA PRO A 118 -15.39 0.52 -9.85
C PRO A 118 -15.92 0.82 -11.27
N PRO A 119 -16.72 -0.09 -11.87
CA PRO A 119 -17.29 0.14 -13.19
C PRO A 119 -18.30 1.28 -13.17
N LEU A 120 -18.58 1.87 -14.33
CA LEU A 120 -19.49 3.03 -14.46
C LEU A 120 -20.88 2.77 -13.87
N VAL A 121 -21.39 1.54 -13.99
CA VAL A 121 -22.72 1.13 -13.49
C VAL A 121 -22.84 1.18 -11.96
N ASP A 122 -21.72 1.07 -11.25
CA ASP A 122 -21.68 1.11 -9.78
C ASP A 122 -21.45 2.54 -9.24
N GLN A 123 -21.24 3.52 -10.13
CA GLN A 123 -20.98 4.90 -9.72
C GLN A 123 -22.30 5.63 -9.44
N SER A 124 -22.41 6.20 -8.24
CA SER A 124 -23.54 7.07 -7.89
C SER A 124 -23.45 8.40 -8.63
N THR A 125 -24.55 8.79 -9.28
CA THR A 125 -24.70 10.09 -9.96
C THR A 125 -25.33 11.17 -9.08
N SER A 126 -25.82 10.79 -7.89
CA SER A 126 -26.49 11.73 -6.98
C SER A 126 -25.47 12.43 -6.08
N PRO A 127 -25.33 13.76 -6.15
CA PRO A 127 -24.50 14.49 -5.20
C PRO A 127 -25.15 14.46 -3.83
N GLN A 128 -24.39 14.07 -2.81
CA GLN A 128 -24.79 14.15 -1.41
C GLN A 128 -23.76 14.99 -0.68
N LEU A 129 -24.20 16.02 0.04
CA LEU A 129 -23.30 16.85 0.84
C LEU A 129 -22.77 16.04 2.05
N LEU A 130 -21.51 16.27 2.40
CA LEU A 130 -20.87 15.76 3.61
C LEU A 130 -20.56 16.95 4.53
N PRO A 131 -21.42 17.24 5.52
CA PRO A 131 -21.18 18.31 6.48
C PRO A 131 -19.88 18.05 7.26
N THR A 132 -18.98 19.03 7.27
CA THR A 132 -17.67 18.89 7.94
C THR A 132 -17.64 19.52 9.33
N GLY A 133 -18.58 20.43 9.62
CA GLY A 133 -18.57 21.25 10.84
C GLY A 133 -17.60 22.44 10.75
N ILE A 134 -16.92 22.62 9.62
CA ILE A 134 -15.97 23.71 9.40
C ILE A 134 -16.65 24.76 8.51
N LYS A 135 -16.96 25.93 9.11
CA LYS A 135 -17.74 26.99 8.45
C LYS A 135 -17.26 27.36 7.05
N VAL A 136 -15.95 27.55 6.85
CA VAL A 136 -15.42 27.95 5.54
C VAL A 136 -15.58 26.85 4.49
N ILE A 137 -15.46 25.59 4.90
CA ILE A 137 -15.64 24.44 4.01
C ILE A 137 -17.12 24.30 3.68
N ASP A 138 -17.99 24.21 4.70
CA ASP A 138 -19.42 23.96 4.50
C ASP A 138 -20.13 25.10 3.75
N LEU A 139 -19.62 26.33 3.83
CA LEU A 139 -20.20 27.49 3.15
C LEU A 139 -19.64 27.71 1.73
N ILE A 140 -18.31 27.65 1.55
CA ILE A 140 -17.65 28.10 0.32
C ILE A 140 -17.29 26.93 -0.60
N CYS A 141 -16.88 25.80 -0.04
CA CYS A 141 -16.41 24.64 -0.80
C CYS A 141 -16.89 23.33 -0.15
N PRO A 142 -18.20 23.07 -0.17
CA PRO A 142 -18.78 21.95 0.56
C PRO A 142 -18.34 20.62 -0.03
N PHE A 143 -18.08 19.64 0.85
CA PHE A 143 -17.64 18.32 0.42
C PHE A 143 -18.80 17.47 -0.06
N LEU A 144 -18.55 16.62 -1.05
CA LEU A 144 -19.48 15.60 -1.50
C LEU A 144 -19.09 14.26 -0.89
N LYS A 145 -20.08 13.51 -0.40
CA LYS A 145 -19.90 12.13 0.07
C LYS A 145 -19.44 11.26 -1.09
N GLY A 146 -18.35 10.51 -0.89
CA GLY A 146 -17.71 9.71 -1.95
C GLY A 146 -16.89 10.55 -2.94
N GLY A 147 -16.82 11.87 -2.76
CA GLY A 147 -15.99 12.75 -3.57
C GLY A 147 -14.51 12.70 -3.20
N LYS A 148 -13.68 13.33 -4.04
CA LYS A 148 -12.25 13.54 -3.79
C LYS A 148 -12.02 15.01 -3.43
N VAL A 149 -11.24 15.25 -2.38
CA VAL A 149 -10.93 16.59 -1.89
C VAL A 149 -9.42 16.77 -1.86
N GLY A 150 -8.94 17.93 -2.31
CA GLY A 150 -7.53 18.32 -2.24
C GLY A 150 -7.31 19.45 -1.24
N ALA A 151 -6.36 19.27 -0.33
CA ALA A 151 -5.90 20.32 0.59
C ALA A 151 -4.60 20.95 0.05
N PHE A 152 -4.72 22.04 -0.70
CA PHE A 152 -3.57 22.72 -1.31
C PHE A 152 -3.01 23.81 -0.41
N GLY A 153 -1.69 23.84 -0.23
CA GLY A 153 -1.02 24.90 0.51
C GLY A 153 0.45 24.59 0.85
N GLY A 154 1.20 25.63 1.25
CA GLY A 154 2.63 25.55 1.57
C GLY A 154 2.96 24.82 2.87
N ALA A 155 4.24 24.85 3.28
CA ALA A 155 4.65 24.35 4.59
C ALA A 155 4.08 25.26 5.71
N GLY A 156 3.69 24.67 6.83
CA GLY A 156 3.21 25.42 8.01
C GLY A 156 1.81 26.02 7.91
N VAL A 157 1.10 25.89 6.79
CA VAL A 157 -0.25 26.49 6.60
C VAL A 157 -1.39 25.73 7.28
N GLY A 158 -1.09 24.75 8.13
CA GLY A 158 -2.09 24.02 8.91
C GLY A 158 -2.80 22.86 8.22
N LYS A 159 -2.32 22.34 7.07
CA LYS A 159 -2.95 21.20 6.36
C LYS A 159 -3.21 20.00 7.26
N THR A 160 -2.22 19.59 8.06
CA THR A 160 -2.35 18.48 9.00
C THR A 160 -3.39 18.76 10.08
N VAL A 161 -3.47 20.01 10.56
CA VAL A 161 -4.46 20.43 11.57
C VAL A 161 -5.88 20.32 11.00
N VAL A 162 -6.08 20.75 9.75
CA VAL A 162 -7.38 20.61 9.08
C VAL A 162 -7.75 19.13 8.91
N ILE A 163 -6.81 18.26 8.52
CA ILE A 163 -7.07 16.82 8.38
C ILE A 163 -7.44 16.20 9.74
N MET A 164 -6.71 16.51 10.81
CA MET A 164 -7.02 16.00 12.15
C MET A 164 -8.41 16.46 12.62
N GLU A 165 -8.77 17.72 12.35
CA GLU A 165 -10.10 18.25 12.69
C GLU A 165 -11.21 17.56 11.88
N LEU A 166 -10.98 17.29 10.59
CA LEU A 166 -11.90 16.52 9.75
C LEU A 166 -12.11 15.10 10.30
N ILE A 167 -11.03 14.41 10.70
CA ILE A 167 -11.12 13.07 11.32
C ILE A 167 -11.98 13.12 12.58
N ASN A 168 -11.73 14.09 13.47
CA ASN A 168 -12.49 14.28 14.70
C ASN A 168 -13.99 14.51 14.43
N ASN A 169 -14.31 15.39 13.48
CA ASN A 169 -15.70 15.76 13.19
C ASN A 169 -16.45 14.65 12.44
N ILE A 170 -15.81 13.97 11.50
CA ILE A 170 -16.41 12.83 10.79
C ILE A 170 -16.69 11.68 11.76
N ALA A 171 -15.73 11.34 12.64
CA ALA A 171 -15.93 10.31 13.64
C ALA A 171 -17.10 10.62 14.59
N LYS A 172 -17.19 11.86 15.09
CA LYS A 172 -18.24 12.30 16.01
C LYS A 172 -19.62 12.44 15.36
N LEU A 173 -19.69 13.01 14.15
CA LEU A 173 -20.96 13.36 13.51
C LEU A 173 -21.56 12.23 12.67
N HIS A 174 -20.71 11.38 12.09
CA HIS A 174 -21.14 10.37 11.11
C HIS A 174 -20.87 8.93 11.55
N GLY A 175 -20.18 8.71 12.68
CA GLY A 175 -19.77 7.37 13.11
C GLY A 175 -18.87 6.66 12.10
N GLY A 176 -18.20 7.44 11.23
CA GLY A 176 -17.38 6.92 10.15
C GLY A 176 -16.01 6.45 10.63
N VAL A 177 -15.42 5.52 9.87
CA VAL A 177 -14.04 5.08 10.05
C VAL A 177 -13.14 5.92 9.13
N SER A 178 -11.98 6.32 9.65
CA SER A 178 -10.94 7.04 8.90
C SER A 178 -9.71 6.14 8.73
N VAL A 179 -9.07 6.21 7.56
CA VAL A 179 -7.79 5.57 7.26
C VAL A 179 -6.80 6.66 6.87
N PHE A 180 -5.59 6.63 7.44
CA PHE A 180 -4.50 7.56 7.17
C PHE A 180 -3.23 6.77 6.86
#